data_AF-A0A5Q0TIM9-F1
#
_entry.id   AF-A0A5Q0TIM9-F1
#
_cell.length_a   1.000
_cell.length_b   1.000
_cell.length_c   1.000
_cell.angle_alpha   90.00
_cell.angle_beta   90.00
_cell.angle_gamma   90.00
#
_symmetry.space_group_name_H-M   'P 1'
#
loop_
_entity.id
_entity.type
_entity.pdbx_description
1 polymer ?
#
loop_
_entity_poly.entity_id
_entity_poly.type
_entity_poly.pdbx_seq_one_letter_code
_entity_poly.pdbx_strand_id
1 'polypeptide(L)'
;MAKNLAFDSAFDFVCKQLNVPSAALKSLHKILSKNINDRRNALKQAIEILPYNWMCESISPILIGNKKDDISKNHIDFLVFRIISLTRVNEQWDRIHRTKRVMPNLLLQRGTFILDCAIHEPDNGKVFSVDDEYWTTHPLNEDLTCNCSIRQLSRHEHP
;
A
#
# COMPACT_ATOMS: atom_id res chain seq x y z
N MET A 1 5.14 8.51 21.63
CA MET A 1 4.46 8.71 20.33
C MET A 1 3.21 7.85 20.37
N ALA A 2 2.04 8.41 20.06
CA ALA A 2 0.81 7.62 19.96
C ALA A 2 1.00 6.54 18.89
N LYS A 3 0.55 5.32 19.16
CA LYS A 3 0.70 4.16 18.27
C LYS A 3 -0.19 4.38 17.04
N ASN A 4 0.39 4.54 15.85
CA ASN A 4 -0.37 4.59 14.61
C ASN A 4 -0.63 3.13 14.18
N LEU A 5 -1.79 2.59 14.57
CA LEU A 5 -2.17 1.21 14.31
C LEU A 5 -2.23 0.88 12.81
N ALA A 6 -2.68 1.84 11.98
CA ALA A 6 -2.73 1.68 10.53
C ALA A 6 -1.33 1.52 9.93
N PHE A 7 -0.37 2.32 10.42
CA PHE A 7 1.05 2.20 10.04
C PHE A 7 1.67 0.89 10.53
N ASP A 8 1.49 0.55 11.81
CA ASP A 8 2.11 -0.63 12.39
C ASP A 8 1.66 -1.91 11.65
N SER A 9 0.35 -2.03 11.39
CA SER A 9 -0.20 -3.16 10.63
C SER A 9 0.35 -3.22 9.20
N ALA A 10 0.45 -2.07 8.52
CA ALA A 10 0.97 -2.01 7.15
C ALA A 10 2.47 -2.34 7.10
N PHE A 11 3.23 -1.83 8.07
CA PHE A 11 4.66 -2.09 8.20
C PHE A 11 4.93 -3.57 8.40
N ASP A 12 4.27 -4.19 9.38
CA ASP A 12 4.46 -5.61 9.70
C ASP A 12 4.08 -6.51 8.51
N PHE A 13 2.94 -6.22 7.86
CA PHE A 13 2.47 -6.96 6.70
C PHE A 13 3.48 -6.91 5.55
N VAL A 14 3.88 -5.70 5.12
CA VAL A 14 4.76 -5.52 3.96
C VAL A 14 6.18 -6.03 4.25
N CYS A 15 6.72 -5.77 5.45
CA CYS A 15 8.05 -6.26 5.81
C CYS A 15 8.12 -7.79 5.83
N LYS A 16 7.06 -8.47 6.28
CA LYS A 16 6.94 -9.92 6.22
C LYS A 16 6.83 -10.40 4.77
N GLN A 17 5.97 -9.77 3.96
CA GLN A 17 5.77 -10.12 2.56
C GLN A 17 7.05 -9.98 1.72
N LEU A 18 7.87 -8.96 2.01
CA LEU A 18 9.12 -8.67 1.28
C LEU A 18 10.36 -9.28 1.93
N ASN A 19 10.22 -10.08 2.99
CA ASN A 19 11.33 -10.71 3.72
C ASN A 19 12.40 -9.71 4.17
N VAL A 20 11.98 -8.59 4.75
CA VAL A 20 12.90 -7.56 5.28
C VAL A 20 13.69 -8.14 6.47
N PRO A 21 15.03 -7.99 6.51
CA PRO A 21 15.85 -8.53 7.59
C PRO A 21 15.43 -8.03 8.98
N SER A 22 15.30 -8.94 9.94
CA SER A 22 14.87 -8.63 11.31
C SER A 22 15.74 -7.57 11.99
N ALA A 23 17.04 -7.57 11.72
CA ALA A 23 18.01 -6.59 12.22
C ALA A 23 17.70 -5.15 11.78
N ALA A 24 17.05 -4.96 10.62
CA ALA A 24 16.71 -3.66 10.07
C ALA A 24 15.34 -3.13 10.57
N LEU A 25 14.43 -4.02 10.99
CA LEU A 25 13.03 -3.69 11.27
C LEU A 25 12.85 -2.54 12.28
N LYS A 26 13.59 -2.59 13.41
CA LYS A 26 13.46 -1.57 14.46
C LYS A 26 13.85 -0.17 13.97
N SER A 27 14.93 -0.08 13.22
CA SER A 27 15.43 1.19 12.67
C SER A 27 14.50 1.68 11.55
N LEU A 28 14.07 0.79 10.65
CA LEU A 28 13.13 1.11 9.58
C LEU A 28 11.79 1.59 10.12
N HIS A 29 11.22 0.90 11.11
CA HIS A 29 9.96 1.31 11.74
C HIS A 29 10.04 2.74 12.27
N LYS A 30 11.11 3.04 13.02
CA LYS A 30 11.33 4.37 13.60
C LYS A 30 11.45 5.48 12.55
N ILE A 31 12.17 5.27 11.46
CA ILE A 31 12.33 6.30 10.43
C ILE A 31 11.09 6.42 9.55
N LEU A 32 10.43 5.31 9.20
CA LEU A 32 9.26 5.35 8.33
C LEU A 32 8.05 5.95 9.05
N SER A 33 7.82 5.59 10.32
CA SER A 33 6.75 6.20 11.14
C SER A 33 6.91 7.71 11.27
N LYS A 34 8.14 8.21 11.41
CA LYS A 34 8.43 9.65 11.49
C LYS A 34 8.23 10.38 10.16
N ASN A 35 8.41 9.70 9.03
CA ASN A 35 8.41 10.30 7.69
C ASN A 35 7.26 9.79 6.81
N ILE A 36 6.15 9.33 7.40
CA ILE A 36 5.04 8.72 6.65
C ILE A 36 4.43 9.63 5.58
N ASN A 37 4.47 10.94 5.82
CA ASN A 37 3.96 11.98 4.91
C ASN A 37 5.04 12.51 3.94
N ASP A 38 6.30 12.10 4.10
CA ASP A 38 7.43 12.51 3.27
C ASP A 38 8.17 11.28 2.72
N ARG A 39 7.61 10.70 1.65
CA ARG A 39 8.19 9.54 0.96
C ARG A 39 9.64 9.78 0.54
N ARG A 40 9.99 11.01 0.13
CA ARG A 40 11.33 11.32 -0.35
C ARG A 40 12.36 11.20 0.77
N ASN A 41 12.05 11.76 1.94
CA ASN A 41 12.91 11.66 3.11
C ASN A 41 12.90 10.26 3.73
N ALA A 42 11.75 9.58 3.73
CA ALA A 42 11.62 8.20 4.16
C ALA A 42 12.53 7.26 3.33
N LEU A 43 12.51 7.40 2.00
CA LEU A 43 13.38 6.65 1.09
C LEU A 43 14.86 6.93 1.35
N LYS A 44 15.23 8.21 1.47
CA LYS A 44 16.63 8.59 1.73
C LYS A 44 17.18 7.90 2.99
N GLN A 45 16.41 7.89 4.07
CA GLN A 45 16.82 7.25 5.33
C GLN A 45 16.73 5.72 5.28
N ALA A 46 15.78 5.15 4.54
CA ALA A 46 15.66 3.69 4.39
C ALA A 46 16.87 3.09 3.66
N ILE A 47 17.43 3.79 2.67
CA ILE A 47 18.66 3.40 1.95
C ILE A 47 19.88 3.32 2.88
N GLU A 48 19.92 4.12 3.94
CA GLU A 48 21.02 4.07 4.92
C GLU A 48 20.91 2.85 5.86
N ILE A 49 19.71 2.26 5.98
CA ILE A 49 19.44 1.13 6.89
C ILE A 49 19.48 -0.20 6.14
N LEU A 50 18.87 -0.27 4.96
CA LEU A 50 18.92 -1.44 4.11
C LEU A 50 20.13 -1.33 3.18
N PRO A 51 21.05 -2.32 3.20
CA PRO A 51 22.25 -2.23 2.40
C PRO A 51 21.89 -2.17 0.90
N TYR A 52 22.73 -1.52 0.09
CA TYR A 52 22.56 -1.37 -1.36
C TYR A 52 22.52 -2.70 -2.14
N ASN A 53 22.71 -3.84 -1.48
CA ASN A 53 22.53 -5.18 -2.06
C ASN A 53 21.25 -5.88 -1.59
N TRP A 54 20.43 -5.25 -0.74
CA TRP A 54 19.15 -5.83 -0.34
C TRP A 54 18.22 -5.86 -1.56
N MET A 55 17.82 -7.07 -1.90
CA MET A 55 16.93 -7.37 -3.00
C MET A 55 15.88 -8.38 -2.51
N CYS A 56 14.72 -8.33 -3.14
CA CYS A 56 13.60 -9.21 -2.86
C CYS A 56 13.15 -9.78 -4.20
N GLU A 57 13.39 -11.07 -4.41
CA GLU A 57 13.16 -11.74 -5.70
C GLU A 57 11.69 -11.62 -6.15
N SER A 58 10.75 -11.60 -5.21
CA SER A 58 9.31 -11.48 -5.48
C SER A 58 8.90 -10.18 -6.18
N ILE A 59 9.67 -9.09 -6.02
CA ILE A 59 9.37 -7.80 -6.64
C ILE A 59 10.22 -7.50 -7.87
N SER A 60 11.29 -8.27 -8.11
CA SER A 60 12.14 -8.07 -9.29
C SER A 60 11.35 -8.10 -10.60
N PRO A 61 10.41 -9.04 -10.84
CA PRO A 61 9.57 -9.06 -12.05
C PRO A 61 8.68 -7.82 -12.21
N ILE A 62 8.20 -7.25 -11.09
CA ILE A 62 7.35 -6.05 -11.07
C ILE A 62 8.17 -4.81 -11.46
N LEU A 63 9.46 -4.81 -11.14
CA LEU A 63 10.37 -3.70 -11.39
C LEU A 63 11.04 -3.75 -12.78
N ILE A 64 10.79 -4.79 -13.59
CA ILE A 64 11.26 -4.89 -14.98
C ILE A 64 10.48 -3.89 -15.85
N GLY A 65 10.95 -2.65 -15.84
CA GLY A 65 10.37 -1.52 -16.57
C GLY A 65 11.10 -0.21 -16.37
N ASN A 66 11.95 -0.09 -15.34
CA ASN A 66 12.78 1.09 -15.13
C ASN A 66 14.28 0.71 -15.16
N LYS A 67 15.04 1.54 -15.87
CA LYS A 67 16.48 1.44 -16.21
C LYS A 67 17.34 0.66 -15.20
N LYS A 68 18.29 -0.09 -15.76
CA LYS A 68 19.31 -0.96 -15.12
C LYS A 68 20.15 -0.32 -13.99
N ASP A 69 20.05 0.99 -13.78
CA ASP A 69 21.14 1.73 -13.17
C ASP A 69 21.11 1.74 -11.63
N ASP A 70 20.04 1.25 -10.97
CA ASP A 70 20.09 0.94 -9.52
C ASP A 70 18.91 0.04 -9.06
N ILE A 71 19.00 -1.28 -9.30
CA ILE A 71 17.92 -2.24 -8.97
C ILE A 71 17.59 -2.23 -7.48
N SER A 72 18.59 -2.13 -6.59
CA SER A 72 18.36 -2.17 -5.14
C SER A 72 17.63 -0.93 -4.62
N LYS A 73 17.94 0.26 -5.14
CA LYS A 73 17.19 1.47 -4.80
C LYS A 73 15.71 1.37 -5.19
N ASN A 74 15.41 0.75 -6.33
CA ASN A 74 14.02 0.53 -6.75
C ASN A 74 13.29 -0.43 -5.81
N HIS A 75 13.97 -1.45 -5.29
CA HIS A 75 13.40 -2.35 -4.29
C HIS A 75 13.08 -1.63 -2.98
N ILE A 76 13.99 -0.77 -2.50
CA ILE A 76 13.77 0.02 -1.27
C ILE A 76 12.66 1.06 -1.50
N ASP A 77 12.65 1.74 -2.64
CA ASP A 77 11.57 2.68 -2.98
C ASP A 77 10.22 1.97 -3.06
N PHE A 78 10.17 0.78 -3.65
CA PHE A 78 8.96 -0.04 -3.67
C PHE A 78 8.51 -0.40 -2.26
N LEU A 79 9.41 -0.91 -1.39
CA LEU A 79 9.11 -1.19 0.02
C LEU A 79 8.49 0.03 0.73
N VAL A 80 9.15 1.19 0.62
CA VAL A 80 8.69 2.44 1.25
C VAL A 80 7.33 2.86 0.69
N PHE A 81 7.16 2.83 -0.63
CA PHE A 81 5.91 3.15 -1.29
C PHE A 81 4.78 2.24 -0.81
N ARG A 82 5.00 0.92 -0.74
CA ARG A 82 3.99 -0.05 -0.32
C ARG A 82 3.53 0.16 1.11
N ILE A 83 4.46 0.36 2.05
CA ILE A 83 4.12 0.63 3.45
C ILE A 83 3.25 1.89 3.57
N ILE A 84 3.66 2.98 2.91
CA ILE A 84 2.92 4.25 2.94
C ILE A 84 1.53 4.09 2.29
N SER A 85 1.47 3.40 1.14
CA SER A 85 0.21 3.20 0.40
C SER A 85 -0.79 2.37 1.21
N LEU A 86 -0.35 1.24 1.78
CA LEU A 86 -1.20 0.39 2.61
C LEU A 86 -1.62 1.09 3.90
N THR A 87 -0.74 1.90 4.50
CA THR A 87 -1.14 2.73 5.66
C THR A 87 -2.28 3.67 5.31
N ARG A 88 -2.21 4.36 4.15
CA ARG A 88 -3.27 5.27 3.71
C ARG A 88 -4.58 4.55 3.43
N VAL A 89 -4.53 3.33 2.89
CA VAL A 89 -5.70 2.47 2.69
C VAL A 89 -6.32 2.09 4.04
N ASN A 90 -5.51 1.66 5.01
CA ASN A 90 -5.99 1.34 6.36
C ASN A 90 -6.65 2.55 7.02
N GLU A 91 -6.03 3.74 6.94
CA GLU A 91 -6.63 4.98 7.43
C GLU A 91 -7.90 5.37 6.66
N GLN A 92 -7.99 5.04 5.37
CA GLN A 92 -9.18 5.25 4.57
C GLN A 92 -10.33 4.36 5.03
N TRP A 93 -10.07 3.08 5.32
CA TRP A 93 -11.05 2.16 5.87
C TRP A 93 -11.60 2.62 7.22
N ASP A 94 -10.74 3.12 8.11
CA ASP A 94 -11.17 3.72 9.38
C ASP A 94 -12.15 4.88 9.16
N ARG A 95 -11.93 5.71 8.13
CA ARG A 95 -12.86 6.80 7.77
C ARG A 95 -14.14 6.26 7.16
N ILE A 96 -14.04 5.28 6.25
CA ILE A 96 -15.19 4.65 5.58
C ILE A 96 -16.15 4.05 6.61
N HIS A 97 -15.66 3.29 7.58
CA HIS A 97 -16.52 2.69 8.60
C HIS A 97 -17.24 3.73 9.46
N ARG A 98 -16.64 4.90 9.69
CA ARG A 98 -17.28 6.01 10.42
C ARG A 98 -18.36 6.70 9.60
N THR A 99 -18.23 6.75 8.27
CA THR A 99 -19.13 7.49 7.38
C THR A 99 -20.12 6.60 6.61
N LYS A 100 -20.03 5.27 6.73
CA LYS A 100 -20.83 4.31 5.96
C LYS A 100 -22.35 4.50 6.05
N ARG A 101 -22.86 5.13 7.12
CA ARG A 101 -24.29 5.47 7.24
C ARG A 101 -24.77 6.39 6.11
N VAL A 102 -23.95 7.38 5.74
CA VAL A 102 -24.26 8.38 4.71
C VAL A 102 -23.63 8.08 3.36
N MET A 103 -22.53 7.33 3.36
CA MET A 103 -21.80 6.87 2.16
C MET A 103 -21.64 5.35 2.19
N PRO A 104 -22.72 4.59 1.93
CA PRO A 104 -22.73 3.14 2.12
C PRO A 104 -22.06 2.37 0.98
N ASN A 105 -21.72 3.04 -0.12
CA ASN A 105 -21.24 2.41 -1.34
C ASN A 105 -19.81 2.88 -1.66
N LEU A 106 -19.03 2.01 -2.29
CA LEU A 106 -17.66 2.23 -2.70
C LEU A 106 -17.51 1.92 -4.18
N LEU A 107 -16.99 2.87 -4.95
CA LEU A 107 -16.59 2.68 -6.34
C LEU A 107 -15.14 2.17 -6.37
N LEU A 108 -14.91 1.01 -6.98
CA LEU A 108 -13.58 0.48 -7.24
C LEU A 108 -12.97 1.16 -8.47
N GLN A 109 -11.77 1.69 -8.34
CA GLN A 109 -11.08 2.43 -9.39
C GLN A 109 -9.66 1.90 -9.58
N ARG A 110 -9.29 1.61 -10.83
CA ARG A 110 -7.92 1.23 -11.18
C ARG A 110 -6.92 2.35 -10.85
N GLY A 111 -5.72 1.95 -10.44
CA GLY A 111 -4.59 2.85 -10.22
C GLY A 111 -4.00 3.39 -11.51
N THR A 112 -3.01 4.28 -11.40
CA THR A 112 -2.29 4.88 -12.54
C THR A 112 -1.07 4.08 -12.98
N PHE A 113 -0.92 2.83 -12.52
CA PHE A 113 0.22 2.01 -12.88
C PHE A 113 0.06 1.47 -14.30
N ILE A 114 1.20 1.24 -14.97
CA ILE A 114 1.23 0.69 -16.34
C ILE A 114 0.81 -0.78 -16.33
N LEU A 115 1.15 -1.50 -15.25
CA LEU A 115 0.73 -2.88 -15.05
C LEU A 115 -0.66 -2.90 -14.44
N ASP A 116 -1.57 -3.63 -15.10
CA ASP A 116 -2.92 -3.85 -14.60
C ASP A 116 -2.90 -4.69 -13.32
N CYS A 117 -3.84 -4.41 -12.42
CA CYS A 117 -3.98 -5.17 -11.20
C CYS A 117 -4.59 -6.54 -11.51
N ALA A 118 -3.88 -7.62 -11.19
CA ALA A 118 -4.37 -8.98 -11.44
C ALA A 118 -5.67 -9.33 -10.68
N ILE A 119 -5.95 -8.61 -9.58
CA ILE A 119 -7.09 -8.87 -8.68
C ILE A 119 -8.30 -8.02 -9.06
N HIS A 120 -8.11 -6.70 -9.16
CA HIS A 120 -9.21 -5.73 -9.22
C HIS A 120 -9.53 -5.22 -10.63
N GLU A 121 -8.67 -5.47 -11.63
CA GLU A 121 -8.92 -5.03 -13.00
C GLU A 121 -10.26 -5.52 -13.58
N PRO A 122 -10.69 -6.79 -13.36
CA PRO A 122 -11.99 -7.27 -13.86
C PRO A 122 -13.20 -6.54 -13.26
N ASP A 123 -13.01 -5.89 -12.13
CA ASP A 123 -14.07 -5.22 -11.35
C ASP A 123 -13.94 -3.70 -11.37
N ASN A 124 -13.01 -3.15 -12.16
CA ASN A 124 -12.83 -1.71 -12.27
C ASN A 124 -14.14 -1.03 -12.71
N GLY A 125 -14.54 0.01 -11.96
CA GLY A 125 -15.79 0.74 -12.17
C GLY A 125 -17.02 0.12 -11.50
N LYS A 126 -16.90 -1.06 -10.89
CA LYS A 126 -17.99 -1.64 -10.11
C LYS A 126 -18.17 -0.93 -8.77
N VAL A 127 -19.40 -0.97 -8.27
CA VAL A 127 -19.80 -0.41 -7.00
C VAL A 127 -20.18 -1.54 -6.07
N PHE A 128 -19.63 -1.52 -4.87
CA PHE A 128 -19.94 -2.49 -3.81
C PHE A 128 -20.39 -1.75 -2.55
N SER A 129 -21.17 -2.41 -1.71
CA SER A 129 -21.46 -1.92 -0.36
C SER A 129 -20.16 -1.88 0.46
N VAL A 130 -20.08 -0.99 1.45
CA VAL A 130 -18.96 -0.95 2.41
C VAL A 130 -18.82 -2.28 3.17
N ASP A 131 -19.92 -2.95 3.45
CA ASP A 131 -19.96 -4.21 4.21
C ASP A 131 -19.99 -5.46 3.30
N ASP A 132 -19.67 -5.31 2.01
CA ASP A 132 -19.66 -6.41 1.03
C ASP A 132 -18.51 -7.40 1.28
N GLU A 133 -18.77 -8.70 1.10
CA GLU A 133 -17.75 -9.77 1.25
C GLU A 133 -16.61 -9.63 0.23
N TYR A 134 -16.83 -8.89 -0.85
CA TYR A 134 -15.80 -8.54 -1.84
C TYR A 134 -14.53 -8.00 -1.17
N TRP A 135 -14.66 -7.13 -0.16
CA TRP A 135 -13.50 -6.48 0.48
C TRP A 135 -12.67 -7.43 1.35
N THR A 136 -13.28 -8.52 1.83
CA THR A 136 -12.58 -9.55 2.60
C THR A 136 -11.85 -10.52 1.68
N THR A 137 -12.42 -10.79 0.49
CA THR A 137 -11.85 -11.72 -0.49
C THR A 137 -10.84 -11.06 -1.43
N HIS A 138 -10.96 -9.75 -1.67
CA HIS A 138 -10.13 -8.96 -2.57
C HIS A 138 -9.61 -7.69 -1.86
N PRO A 139 -8.80 -7.81 -0.79
CA PRO A 139 -8.31 -6.66 -0.04
C PRO A 139 -7.44 -5.75 -0.90
N LEU A 140 -7.62 -4.44 -0.74
CA LEU A 140 -6.86 -3.42 -1.49
C LEU A 140 -5.42 -3.34 -1.00
N ASN A 141 -4.48 -3.25 -1.94
CA ASN A 141 -3.05 -3.03 -1.69
C ASN A 141 -2.37 -4.08 -0.77
N GLU A 142 -2.95 -5.27 -0.60
CA GLU A 142 -2.25 -6.42 -0.02
C GLU A 142 -1.41 -7.17 -1.07
N ASP A 143 -1.89 -7.26 -2.30
CA ASP A 143 -1.13 -7.83 -3.41
C ASP A 143 -0.11 -6.81 -3.95
N LEU A 144 1.12 -7.28 -4.25
CA LEU A 144 2.24 -6.45 -4.69
C LEU A 144 1.98 -5.69 -6.00
N THR A 145 1.07 -6.19 -6.84
CA THR A 145 0.67 -5.56 -8.11
C THR A 145 -0.55 -4.65 -7.96
N CYS A 146 -1.28 -4.74 -6.85
CA CYS A 146 -2.46 -3.91 -6.60
C CYS A 146 -2.05 -2.47 -6.27
N ASN A 147 -2.58 -1.52 -7.04
CA ASN A 147 -2.55 -0.08 -6.76
C ASN A 147 -3.93 0.57 -6.97
N CYS A 148 -4.99 -0.24 -6.85
CA CYS A 148 -6.35 0.23 -7.00
C CYS A 148 -6.73 1.12 -5.82
N SER A 149 -7.74 1.94 -6.05
CA SER A 149 -8.29 2.88 -5.07
C SER A 149 -9.79 2.73 -4.97
N ILE A 150 -10.34 3.19 -3.86
CA ILE A 150 -11.78 3.23 -3.64
C ILE A 150 -12.23 4.66 -3.41
N ARG A 151 -13.41 4.99 -3.94
CA ARG A 151 -14.09 6.25 -3.70
C ARG A 151 -15.42 6.00 -3.01
N GLN A 152 -15.68 6.69 -1.91
CA GLN A 152 -16.98 6.66 -1.26
C GLN A 152 -18.04 7.34 -2.13
N LEU A 153 -19.19 6.68 -2.24
CA LEU A 153 -20.39 7.19 -2.91
C LEU A 153 -21.47 7.45 -1.86
N SER A 154 -22.06 8.63 -1.93
CA SER A 154 -23.27 8.95 -1.17
C SER A 154 -24.49 8.22 -1.73
N ARG A 155 -25.54 8.09 -0.92
CA ARG A 155 -26.86 7.56 -1.37
C ARG A 155 -27.49 8.34 -2.54
N HIS A 156 -27.06 9.57 -2.79
CA HIS A 156 -27.57 10.38 -3.90
C HIS A 156 -26.81 10.11 -5.19
N GLU A 157 -25.51 9.81 -5.10
CA GLU A 157 -24.68 9.45 -6.26
C GLU A 157 -24.98 8.03 -6.76
N HIS A 158 -25.41 7.15 -5.85
CA HIS A 158 -25.86 5.79 -6.16
C HIS A 158 -27.08 5.46 -5.29
N PRO A 159 -28.30 5.72 -5.79
CA PRO A 159 -29.55 5.38 -5.11
C PRO A 159 -29.73 3.88 -4.88
#